data_AF-A0A925JS17-F1
#
_entry.id   AF-A0A925JS17-F1
#
_cell.length_a   1.000
_cell.length_b   1.000
_cell.length_c   1.000
_cell.angle_alpha   90.00
_cell.angle_beta   90.00
_cell.angle_gamma   90.00
#
_symmetry.space_group_name_H-M   'P 1'
#
loop_
_entity.id
_entity.type
_entity.pdbx_description
1 polymer ?
#
loop_
_entity_poly.entity_id
_entity_poly.type
_entity_poly.pdbx_seq_one_letter_code
_entity_poly.pdbx_strand_id
1 'polypeptide(L)'
;MNNAQYDEFKLPLLPYGEMTDGLQGHLTNFPEVPPDFDFGAYADEAARLASWLKWRSETIGLIAHNLWPTWIPQSEDWQGASKDKMTALTKTDIHLTIKLWHSMLKVKPVTPSPSADCPQHIKFYRQEDDGDWFEFYTHYDTVLDPKILHLLREVYDTRAFDKCSSAHLQFKVPFQRPRPFHAAFLVKISGLRPLRAISSGSPSLCSGHALQALLGIGAMVEHVVLNKIDIHPSSHLALRQLAVDIGDRRVFAGVHYPSDNIASWIIAMRLANRVFRTEKVKQWLWTAILKQSKVYDTVQADDVYKPALSVLKDSVAGVVPLEE
;
A
#
# COMPACT_ATOMS: atom_id res chain seq x y z
N MET A 1 39.24 5.99 -10.51
CA MET A 1 38.51 6.54 -11.67
C MET A 1 37.91 7.86 -11.23
N ASN A 2 38.19 8.96 -11.95
CA ASN A 2 37.77 10.31 -11.57
C ASN A 2 36.25 10.49 -11.75
N ASN A 3 35.56 10.90 -10.68
CA ASN A 3 34.10 11.14 -10.64
C ASN A 3 33.63 12.41 -11.39
N ALA A 4 34.51 13.09 -12.14
CA ALA A 4 34.24 14.44 -12.66
C ALA A 4 33.61 14.50 -14.07
N GLN A 5 33.23 13.37 -14.69
CA GLN A 5 32.69 13.34 -16.07
C GLN A 5 31.26 12.79 -16.19
N TYR A 6 30.58 12.50 -15.09
CA TYR A 6 29.19 11.99 -15.14
C TYR A 6 28.12 13.08 -14.95
N ASP A 7 28.46 14.37 -14.82
CA ASP A 7 27.49 15.39 -14.40
C ASP A 7 26.49 15.86 -15.48
N GLU A 8 26.62 15.48 -16.75
CA GLU A 8 25.77 16.08 -17.80
C GLU A 8 24.64 15.19 -18.35
N PHE A 9 24.62 13.89 -18.09
CA PHE A 9 23.49 13.05 -18.50
C PHE A 9 22.50 12.85 -17.36
N LYS A 10 21.42 13.64 -17.37
CA LYS A 10 20.17 13.30 -16.67
C LYS A 10 19.47 12.24 -17.52
N LEU A 11 19.65 10.97 -17.19
CA LEU A 11 18.86 9.92 -17.79
C LEU A 11 17.38 10.12 -17.41
N PRO A 12 16.44 10.05 -18.36
CA PRO A 12 15.02 10.14 -18.03
C PRO A 12 14.64 8.98 -17.11
N LEU A 13 13.66 9.22 -16.22
CA LEU A 13 13.02 8.14 -15.48
C LEU A 13 12.19 7.31 -16.47
N LEU A 14 12.78 6.26 -17.01
CA LEU A 14 12.10 5.33 -17.91
C LEU A 14 11.06 4.52 -17.13
N PRO A 15 9.95 4.11 -17.78
CA PRO A 15 9.06 3.11 -17.19
C PRO A 15 9.88 1.86 -16.91
N TYR A 16 9.66 1.24 -15.76
CA TYR A 16 10.30 -0.03 -15.47
C TYR A 16 9.42 -0.89 -14.59
N GLY A 17 9.42 -2.17 -14.92
CA GLY A 17 8.60 -3.20 -14.29
C GLY A 17 7.47 -3.61 -15.20
N GLU A 18 7.75 -3.85 -16.49
CA GLU A 18 6.78 -4.40 -17.43
C GLU A 18 6.06 -5.56 -16.74
N MET A 19 4.79 -5.33 -16.37
CA MET A 19 3.87 -6.44 -16.30
C MET A 19 3.96 -7.08 -17.68
N THR A 20 4.24 -8.37 -17.72
CA THR A 20 4.36 -9.08 -19.00
C THR A 20 3.16 -8.75 -19.87
N ASP A 21 3.35 -8.64 -21.18
CA ASP A 21 2.25 -8.29 -22.11
C ASP A 21 1.00 -9.16 -21.87
N GLY A 22 1.21 -10.42 -21.49
CA GLY A 22 0.14 -11.34 -21.07
C GLY A 22 -0.62 -10.87 -19.82
N LEU A 23 0.06 -10.47 -18.75
CA LEU A 23 -0.57 -9.97 -17.52
C LEU A 23 -1.25 -8.62 -17.76
N GLN A 24 -0.59 -7.71 -18.48
CA GLN A 24 -1.18 -6.41 -18.81
C GLN A 24 -2.41 -6.57 -19.71
N GLY A 25 -2.34 -7.44 -20.71
CA GLY A 25 -3.48 -7.78 -21.57
C GLY A 25 -4.63 -8.39 -20.77
N HIS A 26 -4.33 -9.31 -19.84
CA HIS A 26 -5.35 -9.91 -18.98
C HIS A 26 -6.06 -8.88 -18.11
N LEU A 27 -5.30 -8.03 -17.40
CA LEU A 27 -5.89 -7.01 -16.51
C LEU A 27 -6.65 -5.91 -17.26
N THR A 28 -6.28 -5.64 -18.51
CA THR A 28 -6.94 -4.64 -19.35
C THR A 28 -8.25 -5.19 -19.92
N ASN A 29 -8.24 -6.44 -20.39
CA ASN A 29 -9.38 -7.05 -21.07
C ASN A 29 -10.38 -7.70 -20.10
N PHE A 30 -9.90 -8.13 -18.93
CA PHE A 30 -10.68 -8.85 -17.93
C PHE A 30 -10.42 -8.27 -16.53
N PRO A 31 -10.74 -6.98 -16.29
CA PRO A 31 -10.55 -6.38 -14.98
C PRO A 31 -11.47 -7.04 -13.95
N GLU A 32 -10.89 -7.78 -13.01
CA GLU A 32 -11.68 -8.37 -11.92
C GLU A 32 -12.17 -7.26 -10.98
N VAL A 33 -13.49 -7.16 -10.82
CA VAL A 33 -14.10 -6.26 -9.84
C VAL A 33 -14.08 -6.97 -8.48
N PRO A 34 -13.60 -6.33 -7.39
CA PRO A 34 -13.67 -6.92 -6.06
C PRO A 34 -15.08 -7.43 -5.76
N PRO A 35 -15.28 -8.71 -5.40
CA PRO A 35 -16.61 -9.29 -5.15
C PRO A 35 -17.53 -8.42 -4.30
N ASP A 36 -16.98 -7.82 -3.23
CA ASP A 36 -17.75 -6.99 -2.31
C ASP A 36 -17.92 -5.53 -2.75
N PHE A 37 -17.47 -5.15 -3.95
CA PHE A 37 -17.63 -3.78 -4.44
C PHE A 37 -19.12 -3.44 -4.64
N ASP A 38 -19.70 -2.83 -3.62
CA ASP A 38 -21.06 -2.32 -3.59
C ASP A 38 -21.11 -0.92 -4.19
N PHE A 39 -22.02 -0.77 -5.15
CA PHE A 39 -22.30 0.48 -5.81
C PHE A 39 -23.79 0.83 -5.74
N GLY A 40 -24.63 0.02 -5.09
CA GLY A 40 -26.08 0.20 -4.98
C GLY A 40 -26.85 -0.98 -5.57
N ALA A 41 -28.19 -0.87 -5.59
CA ALA A 41 -29.12 -1.90 -6.10
C ALA A 41 -29.13 -2.02 -7.64
N TYR A 42 -27.97 -2.23 -8.25
CA TYR A 42 -27.87 -2.42 -9.69
C TYR A 42 -28.24 -3.85 -10.11
N ALA A 43 -28.84 -3.96 -11.30
CA ALA A 43 -29.54 -5.15 -11.76
C ALA A 43 -28.65 -6.21 -12.44
N ASP A 44 -27.39 -5.90 -12.81
CA ASP A 44 -26.49 -6.85 -13.48
C ASP A 44 -24.96 -6.54 -13.33
N GLU A 45 -24.14 -7.51 -13.75
CA GLU A 45 -22.66 -7.47 -13.68
C GLU A 45 -22.03 -6.42 -14.62
N ALA A 46 -22.70 -6.07 -15.72
CA ALA A 46 -22.19 -5.07 -16.66
C ALA A 46 -22.22 -3.67 -16.04
N ALA A 47 -23.30 -3.34 -15.32
CA ALA A 47 -23.38 -2.11 -14.54
C ALA A 47 -22.32 -2.06 -13.43
N ARG A 48 -22.03 -3.20 -12.79
CA ARG A 48 -20.97 -3.34 -11.77
C ARG A 48 -19.60 -3.04 -12.31
N LEU A 49 -19.27 -3.65 -13.44
CA LEU A 49 -18.01 -3.38 -14.13
C LEU A 49 -17.89 -1.91 -14.56
N ALA A 50 -18.93 -1.33 -15.17
CA ALA A 50 -18.90 0.07 -15.59
C ALA A 50 -18.67 1.02 -14.40
N SER A 51 -19.33 0.76 -13.27
CA SER A 51 -19.16 1.52 -12.03
C SER A 51 -17.75 1.40 -11.46
N TRP A 52 -17.20 0.18 -11.41
CA TRP A 52 -15.81 -0.07 -11.03
C TRP A 52 -14.82 0.71 -11.89
N LEU A 53 -14.95 0.61 -13.23
CA LEU A 53 -14.05 1.29 -14.16
C LEU A 53 -14.09 2.81 -13.99
N LYS A 54 -15.28 3.38 -13.78
CA LYS A 54 -15.44 4.82 -13.50
C LYS A 54 -14.75 5.19 -12.19
N TRP A 55 -15.06 4.52 -11.09
CA TRP A 55 -14.46 4.79 -9.78
C TRP A 55 -12.93 4.64 -9.80
N ARG A 56 -12.43 3.62 -10.49
CA ARG A 56 -10.99 3.36 -10.66
C ARG A 56 -10.33 4.50 -11.44
N SER A 57 -10.92 4.90 -12.56
CA SER A 57 -10.42 6.00 -13.40
C SER A 57 -10.36 7.32 -12.63
N GLU A 58 -11.41 7.67 -11.88
CA GLU A 58 -11.43 8.85 -11.02
C GLU A 58 -10.31 8.81 -9.96
N THR A 59 -10.11 7.64 -9.33
CA THR A 59 -9.07 7.45 -8.32
C THR A 59 -7.66 7.52 -8.92
N ILE A 60 -7.45 6.96 -10.12
CA ILE A 60 -6.21 7.13 -10.90
C ILE A 60 -5.98 8.61 -11.18
N GLY A 61 -6.99 9.35 -11.65
CA GLY A 61 -6.89 10.78 -11.94
C GLY A 61 -6.46 11.60 -10.73
N LEU A 62 -7.00 11.32 -9.54
CA LEU A 62 -6.60 11.98 -8.29
C LEU A 62 -5.13 11.74 -7.95
N ILE A 63 -4.66 10.50 -8.05
CA ILE A 63 -3.25 10.14 -7.78
C ILE A 63 -2.34 10.74 -8.86
N ALA A 64 -2.75 10.67 -10.13
CA ALA A 64 -2.04 11.22 -11.27
C ALA A 64 -1.82 12.73 -11.16
N HIS A 65 -2.83 13.43 -10.64
CA HIS A 65 -2.76 14.87 -10.45
C HIS A 65 -1.87 15.25 -9.25
N ASN A 66 -1.92 14.50 -8.15
CA ASN A 66 -1.38 14.94 -6.86
C ASN A 66 -0.10 14.22 -6.41
N LEU A 67 0.29 13.11 -7.06
CA LEU A 67 1.38 12.27 -6.59
C LEU A 67 2.33 11.81 -7.70
N TRP A 68 1.85 11.07 -8.70
CA TRP A 68 2.72 10.47 -9.71
C TRP A 68 2.04 10.39 -11.09
N PRO A 69 2.70 10.80 -12.19
CA PRO A 69 2.06 10.87 -13.50
C PRO A 69 1.74 9.50 -14.08
N THR A 70 0.87 9.44 -15.08
CA THR A 70 0.57 8.22 -15.83
C THR A 70 1.47 8.08 -17.05
N TRP A 71 1.84 6.86 -17.41
CA TRP A 71 2.61 6.55 -18.60
C TRP A 71 1.70 6.44 -19.81
N ILE A 72 2.08 7.08 -20.92
CA ILE A 72 1.39 6.96 -22.21
C ILE A 72 2.31 6.20 -23.18
N PRO A 73 2.05 4.91 -23.45
CA PRO A 73 2.91 4.09 -24.29
C PRO A 73 3.14 4.67 -25.69
N GLN A 74 2.10 5.26 -26.30
CA GLN A 74 2.17 5.78 -27.67
C GLN A 74 3.14 6.96 -27.82
N SER A 75 3.30 7.77 -26.77
CA SER A 75 4.21 8.90 -26.77
C SER A 75 5.53 8.61 -26.06
N GLU A 76 5.68 7.40 -25.50
CA GLU A 76 6.79 7.02 -24.61
C GLU A 76 7.09 8.09 -23.56
N ASP A 77 6.03 8.64 -22.93
CA ASP A 77 6.17 9.77 -22.02
C ASP A 77 5.20 9.72 -20.85
N TRP A 78 5.62 10.36 -19.76
CA TRP A 78 4.80 10.62 -18.58
C TRP A 78 3.87 11.80 -18.84
N GLN A 79 2.61 11.67 -18.46
CA GLN A 79 1.61 12.74 -18.56
C GLN A 79 0.85 12.96 -17.24
N GLY A 80 0.41 14.19 -17.01
CA GLY A 80 -0.35 14.60 -15.82
C GLY A 80 0.30 15.73 -15.03
N ALA A 81 -0.48 16.35 -14.15
CA ALA A 81 -0.08 17.55 -13.40
C ALA A 81 1.09 17.33 -12.41
N SER A 82 1.38 16.08 -12.05
CA SER A 82 2.50 15.73 -11.17
C SER A 82 3.82 15.50 -11.91
N LYS A 83 3.85 15.53 -13.25
CA LYS A 83 5.04 15.25 -14.06
C LYS A 83 6.23 16.11 -13.64
N ASP A 84 6.04 17.42 -13.52
CA ASP A 84 7.12 18.37 -13.20
C ASP A 84 7.71 18.16 -11.79
N LYS A 85 6.97 17.45 -10.91
CA LYS A 85 7.38 17.14 -9.54
C LYS A 85 7.95 15.73 -9.40
N MET A 86 7.81 14.86 -10.41
CA MET A 86 8.12 13.44 -10.29
C MET A 86 9.59 13.18 -9.88
N THR A 87 10.54 13.94 -10.43
CA THR A 87 11.97 13.77 -10.09
C THR A 87 12.27 14.21 -8.67
N ALA A 88 11.68 15.31 -8.21
CA ALA A 88 11.85 15.78 -6.84
C ALA A 88 11.29 14.75 -5.85
N LEU A 89 10.06 14.27 -6.10
CA LEU A 89 9.41 13.23 -5.31
C LEU A 89 10.26 11.95 -5.26
N THR A 90 10.73 11.43 -6.39
CA THR A 90 11.58 10.23 -6.44
C THR A 90 12.85 10.39 -5.61
N LYS A 91 13.52 11.54 -5.68
CA LYS A 91 14.74 11.79 -4.88
C LYS A 91 14.43 11.82 -3.39
N THR A 92 13.38 12.53 -2.98
CA THR A 92 12.94 12.57 -1.58
C THR A 92 12.58 11.18 -1.08
N ASP A 93 11.80 10.42 -1.86
CA ASP A 93 11.42 9.06 -1.53
C ASP A 93 12.64 8.16 -1.29
N ILE A 94 13.65 8.19 -2.19
CA ILE A 94 14.84 7.35 -2.04
C ILE A 94 15.64 7.73 -0.78
N HIS A 95 15.80 9.02 -0.49
CA HIS A 95 16.49 9.45 0.73
C HIS A 95 15.75 9.01 2.00
N LEU A 96 14.43 9.14 2.04
CA LEU A 96 13.62 8.68 3.17
C LEU A 96 13.68 7.16 3.31
N THR A 97 13.62 6.42 2.21
CA THR A 97 13.80 4.96 2.19
C THR A 97 15.16 4.57 2.78
N ILE A 98 16.26 5.24 2.40
CA ILE A 98 17.60 4.98 2.97
C ILE A 98 17.60 5.25 4.48
N LYS A 99 17.01 6.37 4.92
CA LYS A 99 16.91 6.70 6.35
C LYS A 99 16.15 5.61 7.12
N LEU A 100 14.97 5.22 6.63
CA LEU A 100 14.13 4.20 7.26
C LEU A 100 14.76 2.81 7.22
N TRP A 101 15.49 2.46 6.17
CA TRP A 101 16.28 1.25 6.10
C TRP A 101 17.26 1.15 7.28
N HIS A 102 17.98 2.23 7.55
CA HIS A 102 18.95 2.27 8.65
C HIS A 102 18.30 2.27 10.03
N SER A 103 17.17 2.97 10.19
CA SER A 103 16.56 3.19 11.51
C SER A 103 15.51 2.15 11.90
N MET A 104 14.83 1.51 10.95
CA MET A 104 13.64 0.67 11.22
C MET A 104 13.84 -0.81 10.90
N LEU A 105 14.57 -1.16 9.84
CA LEU A 105 14.55 -2.53 9.31
C LEU A 105 15.04 -3.58 10.32
N LYS A 106 15.98 -3.21 11.20
CA LYS A 106 16.53 -4.08 12.25
C LYS A 106 15.91 -3.84 13.64
N VAL A 107 14.79 -3.14 13.70
CA VAL A 107 14.03 -2.92 14.94
C VAL A 107 12.87 -3.92 15.00
N LYS A 108 12.40 -4.24 16.20
CA LYS A 108 11.18 -5.04 16.39
C LYS A 108 9.94 -4.15 16.20
N PRO A 109 8.82 -4.67 15.70
CA PRO A 109 7.55 -3.96 15.70
C PRO A 109 7.19 -3.44 17.10
N VAL A 110 6.62 -2.24 17.16
CA VAL A 110 6.07 -1.69 18.41
C VAL A 110 4.60 -2.09 18.48
N THR A 111 4.29 -3.04 19.34
CA THR A 111 2.94 -3.57 19.53
C THR A 111 2.68 -3.69 21.05
N PRO A 112 1.42 -3.64 21.53
CA PRO A 112 1.17 -3.56 22.97
C PRO A 112 1.48 -4.85 23.74
N SER A 113 1.31 -6.01 23.11
CA SER A 113 1.48 -7.33 23.74
C SER A 113 2.41 -8.24 22.92
N PRO A 114 3.67 -7.81 22.67
CA PRO A 114 4.59 -8.56 21.82
C PRO A 114 4.99 -9.86 22.50
N SER A 115 5.18 -10.91 21.70
CA SER A 115 5.89 -12.10 22.18
C SER A 115 7.34 -11.75 22.55
N ALA A 116 7.90 -12.44 23.54
CA ALA A 116 9.30 -12.29 23.93
C ALA A 116 10.27 -12.55 22.76
N ASP A 117 9.88 -13.48 21.87
CA ASP A 117 10.63 -13.85 20.67
C ASP A 117 10.25 -13.03 19.42
N CYS A 118 9.47 -11.94 19.57
CA CYS A 118 9.02 -11.12 18.44
C CYS A 118 10.22 -10.70 17.57
N PRO A 119 10.22 -11.05 16.28
CA PRO A 119 11.37 -10.83 15.43
C PRO A 119 11.46 -9.39 14.92
N GLN A 120 12.59 -9.05 14.29
CA GLN A 120 12.78 -7.75 13.66
C GLN A 120 11.98 -7.62 12.35
N HIS A 121 11.70 -6.40 11.91
CA HIS A 121 10.99 -6.11 10.65
C HIS A 121 11.59 -6.85 9.44
N ILE A 122 12.92 -7.02 9.36
CA ILE A 122 13.58 -7.75 8.27
C ILE A 122 13.13 -9.21 8.14
N LYS A 123 12.80 -9.89 9.25
CA LYS A 123 12.35 -11.29 9.21
C LYS A 123 10.90 -11.37 8.72
N PHE A 124 10.03 -10.52 9.27
CA PHE A 124 8.65 -10.37 8.78
C PHE A 124 8.60 -10.08 7.28
N TYR A 125 9.41 -9.12 6.81
CA TYR A 125 9.47 -8.76 5.39
C TYR A 125 9.75 -9.97 4.48
N ARG A 126 10.70 -10.84 4.88
CA ARG A 126 11.07 -12.01 4.09
C ARG A 126 9.91 -13.00 3.98
N GLN A 127 9.15 -13.16 5.05
CA GLN A 127 8.03 -14.10 5.13
C GLN A 127 6.80 -13.60 4.36
N GLU A 128 6.50 -12.31 4.47
CA GLU A 128 5.39 -11.68 3.73
C GLU A 128 5.55 -11.86 2.22
N ASP A 129 6.78 -11.79 1.74
CA ASP A 129 7.08 -11.95 0.32
C ASP A 129 6.93 -13.39 -0.19
N ASP A 130 6.91 -14.38 0.73
CA ASP A 130 6.63 -15.79 0.46
C ASP A 130 5.12 -16.13 0.55
N GLY A 131 4.27 -15.18 0.96
CA GLY A 131 2.81 -15.27 0.90
C GLY A 131 2.09 -15.62 2.20
N ASP A 132 2.78 -15.88 3.31
CA ASP A 132 2.13 -16.10 4.62
C ASP A 132 2.18 -14.85 5.50
N TRP A 133 1.14 -14.02 5.39
CA TRP A 133 1.11 -12.69 6.03
C TRP A 133 0.59 -12.72 7.46
N PHE A 134 -0.22 -13.73 7.79
CA PHE A 134 -0.94 -13.79 9.07
C PHE A 134 -0.40 -14.83 10.04
N GLU A 135 0.39 -15.82 9.59
CA GLU A 135 1.01 -16.82 10.47
C GLU A 135 1.80 -16.19 11.64
N PHE A 136 2.40 -15.01 11.43
CA PHE A 136 3.23 -14.34 12.43
C PHE A 136 2.47 -13.36 13.34
N TYR A 137 1.13 -13.32 13.28
CA TYR A 137 0.33 -12.45 14.16
C TYR A 137 0.56 -12.75 15.64
N THR A 138 0.84 -14.00 16.01
CA THR A 138 1.14 -14.39 17.41
C THR A 138 2.34 -13.66 18.01
N HIS A 139 3.25 -13.13 17.19
CA HIS A 139 4.34 -12.28 17.69
C HIS A 139 3.90 -10.85 18.02
N TYR A 140 2.80 -10.38 17.42
CA TYR A 140 2.22 -9.07 17.72
C TYR A 140 1.35 -9.09 18.98
N ASP A 141 0.73 -10.23 19.25
CA ASP A 141 -0.34 -10.33 20.23
C ASP A 141 -0.35 -11.73 20.87
N THR A 142 0.11 -11.78 22.12
CA THR A 142 0.09 -13.00 22.93
C THR A 142 -1.19 -13.17 23.75
N VAL A 143 -2.14 -12.22 23.68
CA VAL A 143 -3.33 -12.22 24.54
C VAL A 143 -4.62 -12.54 23.80
N LEU A 144 -4.63 -12.49 22.46
CA LEU A 144 -5.79 -12.91 21.68
C LEU A 144 -6.08 -14.40 21.88
N ASP A 145 -7.35 -14.72 22.16
CA ASP A 145 -7.81 -16.10 22.29
C ASP A 145 -7.44 -16.90 21.02
N PRO A 146 -6.77 -18.07 21.14
CA PRO A 146 -6.34 -18.84 19.98
C PRO A 146 -7.46 -19.28 19.03
N LYS A 147 -8.69 -19.49 19.53
CA LYS A 147 -9.84 -19.83 18.68
C LYS A 147 -10.29 -18.61 17.88
N ILE A 148 -10.28 -17.43 18.50
CA ILE A 148 -10.55 -16.17 17.78
C ILE A 148 -9.45 -15.94 16.73
N LEU A 149 -8.18 -16.14 17.08
CA LEU A 149 -7.08 -16.01 16.13
C LEU A 149 -7.26 -16.92 14.91
N HIS A 150 -7.61 -18.19 15.14
CA HIS A 150 -7.90 -19.14 14.07
C HIS A 150 -9.05 -18.67 13.18
N LEU A 151 -10.17 -18.24 13.78
CA LEU A 151 -11.29 -17.66 13.05
C LEU A 151 -10.88 -16.45 12.20
N LEU A 152 -10.07 -15.54 12.76
CA LEU A 152 -9.64 -14.36 12.02
C LEU A 152 -8.70 -14.71 10.87
N ARG A 153 -7.87 -15.77 11.01
CA ARG A 153 -7.08 -16.32 9.89
C ARG A 153 -7.98 -16.81 8.77
N GLU A 154 -9.00 -17.61 9.09
CA GLU A 154 -9.96 -18.11 8.11
C GLU A 154 -10.70 -16.96 7.40
N VAL A 155 -11.08 -15.92 8.15
CA VAL A 155 -11.67 -14.70 7.57
C VAL A 155 -10.69 -14.02 6.63
N TYR A 156 -9.42 -13.87 7.00
CA TYR A 156 -8.41 -13.27 6.12
C TYR A 156 -8.28 -14.07 4.81
N ASP A 157 -8.08 -15.39 4.92
CA ASP A 157 -7.86 -16.28 3.78
C ASP A 157 -9.06 -16.32 2.82
N THR A 158 -10.29 -16.22 3.37
CA THR A 158 -11.52 -16.31 2.57
C THR A 158 -12.06 -14.97 2.10
N ARG A 159 -11.79 -13.86 2.81
CA ARG A 159 -12.44 -12.56 2.55
C ARG A 159 -11.48 -11.48 2.06
N ALA A 160 -10.17 -11.62 2.21
CA ALA A 160 -9.24 -10.60 1.70
C ALA A 160 -9.36 -10.42 0.18
N PHE A 161 -9.57 -11.51 -0.56
CA PHE A 161 -9.81 -11.47 -2.00
C PHE A 161 -11.11 -10.72 -2.34
N ASP A 162 -12.20 -10.94 -1.58
CA ASP A 162 -13.49 -10.27 -1.80
C ASP A 162 -13.37 -8.73 -1.74
N LYS A 163 -12.45 -8.22 -0.91
CA LYS A 163 -12.22 -6.78 -0.73
C LYS A 163 -11.27 -6.16 -1.75
N CYS A 164 -10.26 -6.89 -2.20
CA CYS A 164 -9.17 -6.33 -3.00
C CYS A 164 -9.11 -6.87 -4.43
N SER A 165 -9.35 -8.18 -4.63
CA SER A 165 -9.15 -8.88 -5.91
C SER A 165 -7.84 -8.42 -6.61
N SER A 166 -7.85 -8.20 -7.92
CA SER A 166 -6.71 -7.70 -8.70
C SER A 166 -6.56 -6.17 -8.71
N ALA A 167 -7.29 -5.42 -7.85
CA ALA A 167 -7.28 -3.96 -7.84
C ALA A 167 -5.85 -3.38 -7.78
N HIS A 168 -5.02 -3.92 -6.89
CA HIS A 168 -3.63 -3.51 -6.73
C HIS A 168 -2.80 -3.59 -8.04
N LEU A 169 -3.04 -4.59 -8.89
CA LEU A 169 -2.39 -4.71 -10.20
C LEU A 169 -3.00 -3.76 -11.22
N GLN A 170 -4.33 -3.64 -11.26
CA GLN A 170 -5.03 -2.73 -12.16
C GLN A 170 -4.59 -1.27 -11.96
N PHE A 171 -4.34 -0.85 -10.71
CA PHE A 171 -3.79 0.48 -10.42
C PHE A 171 -2.33 0.64 -10.84
N LYS A 172 -1.54 -0.43 -10.95
CA LYS A 172 -0.13 -0.33 -11.40
C LYS A 172 0.01 -0.05 -12.89
N VAL A 173 -0.89 -0.59 -13.72
CA VAL A 173 -0.84 -0.51 -15.18
C VAL A 173 -0.66 0.93 -15.69
N PRO A 174 -1.47 1.94 -15.28
CA PRO A 174 -1.34 3.29 -15.82
C PRO A 174 -0.10 4.03 -15.30
N PHE A 175 0.47 3.64 -14.15
CA PHE A 175 1.55 4.40 -13.52
C PHE A 175 2.94 3.92 -13.86
N GLN A 176 3.16 2.69 -14.35
CA GLN A 176 4.44 2.11 -14.80
C GLN A 176 5.70 2.54 -14.00
N ARG A 177 5.53 2.83 -12.70
CA ARG A 177 6.54 3.55 -11.91
C ARG A 177 7.75 2.65 -11.68
N PRO A 178 8.98 3.08 -12.00
CA PRO A 178 10.16 2.28 -11.76
C PRO A 178 10.35 2.02 -10.27
N ARG A 179 10.78 0.80 -9.90
CA ARG A 179 11.12 0.45 -8.51
C ARG A 179 12.28 1.31 -7.95
N PRO A 180 12.38 1.48 -6.62
CA PRO A 180 13.38 2.35 -6.00
C PRO A 180 14.82 2.11 -6.46
N PHE A 181 15.22 0.86 -6.63
CA PHE A 181 16.58 0.52 -7.03
C PHE A 181 16.91 0.90 -8.48
N HIS A 182 15.94 0.80 -9.40
CA HIS A 182 16.11 1.29 -10.77
C HIS A 182 16.23 2.81 -10.78
N ALA A 183 15.34 3.50 -10.06
CA ALA A 183 15.36 4.95 -10.01
C ALA A 183 16.62 5.49 -9.35
N ALA A 184 17.10 4.87 -8.25
CA ALA A 184 18.33 5.27 -7.56
C ALA A 184 19.55 5.26 -8.49
N PHE A 185 19.65 4.26 -9.37
CA PHE A 185 20.66 4.23 -10.42
C PHE A 185 20.52 5.41 -11.39
N LEU A 186 19.30 5.65 -11.91
CA LEU A 186 19.03 6.73 -12.88
C LEU A 186 19.27 8.14 -12.31
N VAL A 187 18.89 8.36 -11.05
CA VAL A 187 19.07 9.66 -10.36
C VAL A 187 20.39 9.78 -9.60
N LYS A 188 21.28 8.78 -9.73
CA LYS A 188 22.63 8.74 -9.13
C LYS A 188 22.64 8.90 -7.60
N ILE A 189 21.64 8.36 -6.92
CA ILE A 189 21.62 8.29 -5.45
C ILE A 189 22.23 6.96 -5.02
N SER A 190 23.30 7.03 -4.23
CA SER A 190 23.95 5.87 -3.62
C SER A 190 23.39 5.58 -2.22
N GLY A 191 23.72 4.42 -1.66
CA GLY A 191 23.36 4.04 -0.29
C GLY A 191 22.05 3.26 -0.15
N LEU A 192 21.20 3.22 -1.18
CA LEU A 192 20.05 2.32 -1.21
C LEU A 192 20.53 0.86 -1.26
N ARG A 193 20.00 0.03 -0.35
CA ARG A 193 20.33 -1.40 -0.25
C ARG A 193 19.04 -2.22 -0.35
N PRO A 194 18.40 -2.34 -1.52
CA PRO A 194 17.12 -3.05 -1.62
C PRO A 194 17.28 -4.51 -1.18
N LEU A 195 16.31 -5.06 -0.46
CA LEU A 195 16.20 -6.50 -0.29
C LEU A 195 15.66 -7.14 -1.57
N ARG A 196 15.96 -8.43 -1.74
CA ARG A 196 15.28 -9.24 -2.75
C ARG A 196 13.77 -9.24 -2.47
N ALA A 197 12.98 -9.10 -3.53
CA ALA A 197 11.55 -9.31 -3.53
C ALA A 197 11.16 -10.20 -4.72
N ILE A 198 10.47 -11.31 -4.47
CA ILE A 198 9.80 -12.16 -5.46
C ILE A 198 8.72 -11.34 -6.17
N SER A 199 8.02 -10.48 -5.43
CA SER A 199 6.93 -9.63 -5.92
C SER A 199 7.38 -8.38 -6.71
N SER A 200 8.67 -8.22 -7.02
CA SER A 200 9.19 -7.02 -7.71
C SER A 200 9.02 -7.01 -9.23
N GLY A 201 8.45 -8.06 -9.83
CA GLY A 201 8.20 -8.17 -11.29
C GLY A 201 7.08 -7.28 -11.84
N SER A 202 6.70 -6.22 -11.12
CA SER A 202 5.63 -5.28 -11.52
C SER A 202 5.99 -3.85 -11.12
N PRO A 203 5.33 -2.82 -11.67
CA PRO A 203 5.60 -1.43 -11.34
C PRO A 203 5.46 -1.13 -9.85
N SER A 204 6.12 -0.09 -9.35
CA SER A 204 6.16 0.22 -7.91
C SER A 204 4.83 0.77 -7.38
N LEU A 205 4.16 1.66 -8.11
CA LEU A 205 2.98 2.38 -7.63
C LEU A 205 1.70 1.67 -8.07
N CYS A 206 0.74 1.35 -7.20
CA CYS A 206 0.76 1.44 -5.73
C CYS A 206 1.48 0.23 -5.08
N SER A 207 1.73 0.30 -3.77
CA SER A 207 2.22 -0.88 -3.03
C SER A 207 1.11 -1.91 -2.85
N GLY A 208 1.23 -3.05 -3.52
CA GLY A 208 0.22 -4.12 -3.48
C GLY A 208 0.07 -4.71 -2.08
N HIS A 209 1.19 -5.00 -1.42
CA HIS A 209 1.19 -5.50 -0.05
C HIS A 209 0.54 -4.51 0.93
N ALA A 210 0.83 -3.21 0.80
CA ALA A 210 0.19 -2.20 1.65
C ALA A 210 -1.33 -2.14 1.45
N LEU A 211 -1.80 -2.21 0.19
CA LEU A 211 -3.23 -2.18 -0.13
C LEU A 211 -3.94 -3.44 0.33
N GLN A 212 -3.40 -4.61 0.00
CA GLN A 212 -3.96 -5.91 0.35
C GLN A 212 -3.99 -6.11 1.87
N ALA A 213 -2.94 -5.68 2.61
CA ALA A 213 -2.90 -5.78 4.07
C ALA A 213 -4.02 -4.96 4.73
N LEU A 214 -4.21 -3.71 4.30
CA LEU A 214 -5.28 -2.86 4.83
C LEU A 214 -6.66 -3.44 4.56
N LEU A 215 -6.91 -3.92 3.35
CA LEU A 215 -8.22 -4.45 2.98
C LEU A 215 -8.50 -5.82 3.61
N GLY A 216 -7.49 -6.71 3.65
CA GLY A 216 -7.60 -8.03 4.25
C GLY A 216 -7.78 -7.97 5.76
N ILE A 217 -6.97 -7.18 6.47
CA ILE A 217 -7.15 -6.97 7.91
C ILE A 217 -8.43 -6.16 8.19
N GLY A 218 -8.81 -5.24 7.29
CA GLY A 218 -10.12 -4.60 7.33
C GLY A 218 -11.28 -5.59 7.27
N ALA A 219 -11.17 -6.69 6.52
CA ALA A 219 -12.18 -7.75 6.48
C ALA A 219 -12.30 -8.50 7.82
N MET A 220 -11.17 -8.75 8.49
CA MET A 220 -11.16 -9.32 9.84
C MET A 220 -11.85 -8.38 10.84
N VAL A 221 -11.54 -7.07 10.78
CA VAL A 221 -12.17 -6.06 11.64
C VAL A 221 -13.67 -5.95 11.35
N GLU A 222 -14.08 -5.99 10.08
CA GLU A 222 -15.49 -6.04 9.70
C GLU A 222 -16.18 -7.24 10.38
N HIS A 223 -15.57 -8.42 10.32
CA HIS A 223 -16.11 -9.62 10.92
C HIS A 223 -16.26 -9.50 12.43
N VAL A 224 -15.25 -8.96 13.13
CA VAL A 224 -15.30 -8.68 14.58
C VAL A 224 -16.45 -7.73 14.90
N VAL A 225 -16.57 -6.63 14.17
CA VAL A 225 -17.58 -5.58 14.42
C VAL A 225 -19.00 -6.09 14.15
N LEU A 226 -19.24 -6.76 13.02
CA LEU A 226 -20.58 -7.21 12.65
C LEU A 226 -21.09 -8.35 13.53
N ASN A 227 -20.18 -9.24 13.96
CA ASN A 227 -20.54 -10.39 14.82
C ASN A 227 -20.39 -10.07 16.31
N LYS A 228 -20.03 -8.84 16.67
CA LYS A 228 -19.84 -8.39 18.07
C LYS A 228 -18.89 -9.33 18.84
N ILE A 229 -17.81 -9.75 18.19
CA ILE A 229 -16.78 -10.57 18.82
C ILE A 229 -16.01 -9.66 19.77
N ASP A 230 -16.00 -10.03 21.04
CA ASP A 230 -15.22 -9.31 22.05
C ASP A 230 -13.75 -9.72 21.92
N ILE A 231 -12.90 -8.75 21.57
CA ILE A 231 -11.45 -8.93 21.54
C ILE A 231 -10.80 -7.85 22.41
N HIS A 232 -9.71 -8.21 23.08
CA HIS A 232 -9.03 -7.32 24.01
C HIS A 232 -8.56 -6.03 23.31
N PRO A 233 -8.59 -4.85 23.95
CA PRO A 233 -8.15 -3.59 23.33
C PRO A 233 -6.72 -3.64 22.77
N SER A 234 -5.80 -4.35 23.44
CA SER A 234 -4.44 -4.55 22.91
C SER A 234 -4.43 -5.34 21.60
N SER A 235 -5.36 -6.26 21.39
CA SER A 235 -5.51 -7.02 20.15
C SER A 235 -6.01 -6.16 19.01
N HIS A 236 -6.93 -5.23 19.30
CA HIS A 236 -7.31 -4.21 18.31
C HIS A 236 -6.11 -3.36 17.87
N LEU A 237 -5.28 -2.93 18.82
CA LEU A 237 -4.06 -2.16 18.53
C LEU A 237 -3.01 -2.98 17.78
N ALA A 238 -2.82 -4.26 18.14
CA ALA A 238 -1.91 -5.17 17.46
C ALA A 238 -2.33 -5.41 15.99
N LEU A 239 -3.63 -5.59 15.73
CA LEU A 239 -4.17 -5.65 14.37
C LEU A 239 -3.91 -4.34 13.59
N ARG A 240 -4.10 -3.17 14.22
CA ARG A 240 -3.81 -1.87 13.57
C ARG A 240 -2.34 -1.77 13.20
N GLN A 241 -1.45 -2.16 14.12
CA GLN A 241 -0.02 -2.15 13.85
C GLN A 241 0.32 -3.07 12.68
N LEU A 242 -0.15 -4.32 12.69
CA LEU A 242 0.10 -5.27 11.60
C LEU A 242 -0.36 -4.72 10.24
N ALA A 243 -1.54 -4.08 10.21
CA ALA A 243 -2.14 -3.56 8.97
C ALA A 243 -1.27 -2.55 8.24
N VAL A 244 -0.55 -1.68 8.98
CA VAL A 244 0.34 -0.69 8.39
C VAL A 244 1.76 -1.19 8.23
N ASP A 245 2.20 -2.05 9.14
CA ASP A 245 3.57 -2.57 9.19
C ASP A 245 3.94 -3.38 7.95
N ILE A 246 3.01 -4.14 7.37
CA ILE A 246 3.24 -4.89 6.12
C ILE A 246 3.63 -3.93 4.99
N GLY A 247 2.91 -2.81 4.84
CA GLY A 247 3.22 -1.78 3.86
C GLY A 247 4.53 -1.05 4.19
N ASP A 248 4.71 -0.66 5.45
CA ASP A 248 5.88 0.10 5.90
C ASP A 248 7.17 -0.71 5.72
N ARG A 249 7.14 -2.02 5.98
CA ARG A 249 8.26 -2.93 5.74
C ARG A 249 8.72 -2.95 4.29
N ARG A 250 7.82 -2.77 3.31
CA ARG A 250 8.22 -2.67 1.90
C ARG A 250 9.06 -1.42 1.61
N VAL A 251 8.78 -0.33 2.32
CA VAL A 251 9.59 0.89 2.28
C VAL A 251 10.90 0.66 3.01
N PHE A 252 10.87 0.07 4.22
CA PHE A 252 12.08 -0.21 5.00
C PHE A 252 13.04 -1.12 4.26
N ALA A 253 12.51 -2.04 3.43
CA ALA A 253 13.27 -2.97 2.61
C ALA A 253 13.74 -2.39 1.26
N GLY A 254 13.41 -1.14 0.95
CA GLY A 254 13.84 -0.47 -0.26
C GLY A 254 13.23 -0.98 -1.56
N VAL A 255 12.08 -1.67 -1.49
CA VAL A 255 11.39 -2.23 -2.67
C VAL A 255 10.15 -1.43 -3.09
N HIS A 256 9.71 -0.51 -2.22
CA HIS A 256 8.67 0.49 -2.48
C HIS A 256 9.09 1.86 -1.94
N TYR A 257 8.49 2.91 -2.48
CA TYR A 257 8.67 4.29 -1.99
C TYR A 257 7.65 4.62 -0.89
N PRO A 258 7.93 5.59 0.01
CA PRO A 258 6.94 6.14 0.92
C PRO A 258 5.65 6.58 0.20
N SER A 259 5.78 7.26 -0.94
CA SER A 259 4.65 7.65 -1.79
C SER A 259 3.86 6.46 -2.36
N ASP A 260 4.45 5.27 -2.52
CA ASP A 260 3.68 4.09 -2.94
C ASP A 260 2.65 3.68 -1.88
N ASN A 261 3.00 3.81 -0.60
CA ASN A 261 2.06 3.58 0.50
C ASN A 261 0.98 4.66 0.55
N ILE A 262 1.33 5.94 0.31
CA ILE A 262 0.32 7.03 0.24
C ILE A 262 -0.74 6.72 -0.83
N ALA A 263 -0.33 6.29 -2.03
CA ALA A 263 -1.28 5.88 -3.07
C ALA A 263 -2.14 4.69 -2.62
N SER A 264 -1.54 3.67 -2.00
CA SER A 264 -2.29 2.52 -1.45
C SER A 264 -3.30 2.95 -0.40
N TRP A 265 -2.97 3.92 0.46
CA TRP A 265 -3.88 4.49 1.46
C TRP A 265 -5.03 5.25 0.82
N ILE A 266 -4.77 6.08 -0.19
CA ILE A 266 -5.82 6.78 -0.96
C ILE A 266 -6.79 5.77 -1.57
N ILE A 267 -6.26 4.73 -2.22
CA ILE A 267 -7.06 3.66 -2.83
C ILE A 267 -7.88 2.94 -1.75
N ALA A 268 -7.25 2.51 -0.66
CA ALA A 268 -7.90 1.78 0.42
C ALA A 268 -9.03 2.59 1.06
N MET A 269 -8.81 3.88 1.37
CA MET A 269 -9.82 4.73 2.01
C MET A 269 -11.01 5.03 1.09
N ARG A 270 -10.77 5.19 -0.22
CA ARG A 270 -11.85 5.37 -1.20
C ARG A 270 -12.61 4.07 -1.44
N LEU A 271 -11.91 2.93 -1.46
CA LEU A 271 -12.49 1.62 -1.71
C LEU A 271 -13.26 1.10 -0.48
N ALA A 272 -12.84 1.44 0.73
CA ALA A 272 -13.48 1.00 1.97
C ALA A 272 -14.98 1.31 2.05
N ASN A 273 -15.40 2.45 1.49
CA ASN A 273 -16.82 2.84 1.40
C ASN A 273 -17.66 1.93 0.48
N ARG A 274 -17.00 1.11 -0.33
CA ARG A 274 -17.61 0.28 -1.36
C ARG A 274 -17.52 -1.19 -0.99
N VAL A 275 -16.46 -1.61 -0.32
CA VAL A 275 -16.22 -3.04 -0.04
C VAL A 275 -16.51 -3.45 1.41
N PHE A 276 -16.71 -2.50 2.31
CA PHE A 276 -17.11 -2.80 3.69
C PHE A 276 -18.55 -2.37 3.96
N ARG A 277 -19.25 -3.21 4.72
CA ARG A 277 -20.66 -3.05 5.14
C ARG A 277 -20.83 -2.13 6.33
N THR A 278 -19.74 -1.63 6.91
CA THR A 278 -19.76 -0.71 8.05
C THR A 278 -18.64 0.32 7.97
N GLU A 279 -18.98 1.59 8.19
CA GLU A 279 -18.02 2.70 8.19
C GLU A 279 -16.98 2.60 9.31
N LYS A 280 -17.28 1.83 10.38
CA LYS A 280 -16.35 1.57 11.48
C LYS A 280 -15.03 0.97 11.00
N VAL A 281 -15.04 0.16 9.93
CA VAL A 281 -13.81 -0.40 9.36
C VAL A 281 -12.95 0.70 8.78
N LYS A 282 -13.54 1.65 8.04
CA LYS A 282 -12.79 2.79 7.49
C LYS A 282 -12.22 3.69 8.57
N GLN A 283 -13.00 3.99 9.62
CA GLN A 283 -12.52 4.72 10.80
C GLN A 283 -11.33 4.02 11.45
N TRP A 284 -11.42 2.70 11.61
CA TRP A 284 -10.37 1.87 12.18
C TRP A 284 -9.11 1.87 11.30
N LEU A 285 -9.23 1.69 9.98
CA LEU A 285 -8.10 1.70 9.05
C LEU A 285 -7.42 3.08 8.99
N TRP A 286 -8.22 4.15 9.01
CA TRP A 286 -7.68 5.50 9.07
C TRP A 286 -6.89 5.73 10.36
N THR A 287 -7.42 5.25 11.49
CA THR A 287 -6.72 5.29 12.78
C THR A 287 -5.39 4.53 12.71
N ALA A 288 -5.39 3.34 12.08
CA ALA A 288 -4.18 2.54 11.84
C ALA A 288 -3.09 3.35 11.13
N ILE A 289 -3.44 4.00 10.02
CA ILE A 289 -2.51 4.81 9.22
C ILE A 289 -1.99 6.00 10.05
N LEU A 290 -2.90 6.74 10.69
CA LEU A 290 -2.58 7.97 11.40
C LEU A 290 -1.69 7.75 12.63
N LYS A 291 -1.91 6.67 13.36
CA LYS A 291 -1.32 6.46 14.69
C LYS A 291 -0.19 5.42 14.69
N GLN A 292 -0.21 4.44 13.79
CA GLN A 292 0.72 3.30 13.83
C GLN A 292 1.74 3.30 12.68
N SER A 293 1.48 3.96 11.55
CA SER A 293 2.41 3.91 10.41
C SER A 293 3.61 4.84 10.64
N LYS A 294 4.81 4.24 10.64
CA LYS A 294 6.05 5.00 10.71
C LYS A 294 6.36 5.74 9.42
N VAL A 295 5.93 5.17 8.28
CA VAL A 295 6.03 5.86 6.99
C VAL A 295 5.14 7.10 6.99
N TYR A 296 3.90 7.01 7.47
CA TYR A 296 2.99 8.16 7.56
C TYR A 296 3.57 9.28 8.44
N ASP A 297 4.05 8.94 9.63
CA ASP A 297 4.75 9.86 10.53
C ASP A 297 5.91 10.59 9.83
N THR A 298 6.70 9.85 9.04
CA THR A 298 7.88 10.40 8.37
C THR A 298 7.54 11.32 7.20
N VAL A 299 6.55 10.98 6.37
CA VAL A 299 6.21 11.76 5.16
C VAL A 299 5.51 13.08 5.47
N GLN A 300 4.96 13.25 6.66
CA GLN A 300 4.31 14.51 7.06
C GLN A 300 5.27 15.70 7.15
N ALA A 301 6.58 15.44 7.33
CA ALA A 301 7.58 16.47 7.50
C ALA A 301 8.08 17.09 6.17
N ASP A 302 7.75 16.52 5.02
CA ASP A 302 8.28 16.96 3.72
C ASP A 302 7.17 17.47 2.79
N ASP A 303 7.39 18.67 2.25
CA ASP A 303 6.43 19.41 1.44
C ASP A 303 6.06 18.71 0.13
N VAL A 304 6.93 17.84 -0.38
CA VAL A 304 6.67 17.13 -1.63
C VAL A 304 5.45 16.21 -1.54
N TYR A 305 5.09 15.77 -0.33
CA TYR A 305 3.95 14.88 -0.08
C TYR A 305 2.65 15.62 0.19
N LYS A 306 2.68 16.93 0.50
CA LYS A 306 1.50 17.71 0.92
C LYS A 306 0.29 17.55 -0.03
N PRO A 307 0.43 17.62 -1.37
CA PRO A 307 -0.72 17.47 -2.26
C PRO A 307 -1.39 16.10 -2.12
N ALA A 308 -0.62 15.01 -2.10
CA ALA A 308 -1.16 13.66 -1.96
C ALA A 308 -1.71 13.37 -0.56
N LEU A 309 -1.07 13.92 0.49
CA LEU A 309 -1.60 13.84 1.85
C LEU A 309 -2.93 14.60 1.99
N SER A 310 -3.14 15.68 1.23
CA SER A 310 -4.44 16.35 1.15
C SER A 310 -5.50 15.41 0.56
N VAL A 311 -5.22 14.78 -0.59
CA VAL A 311 -6.13 13.81 -1.21
C VAL A 311 -6.46 12.65 -0.27
N LEU A 312 -5.47 12.16 0.50
CA LEU A 312 -5.69 11.12 1.50
C LEU A 312 -6.65 11.60 2.59
N LYS A 313 -6.47 12.80 3.13
CA LYS A 313 -7.36 13.41 4.14
C LYS A 313 -8.77 13.62 3.58
N ASP A 314 -8.88 14.09 2.34
CA ASP A 314 -10.19 14.26 1.68
C ASP A 314 -10.90 12.91 1.46
N SER A 315 -10.13 11.84 1.22
CA SER A 315 -10.66 10.49 1.08
C SER A 315 -11.26 9.94 2.38
N VAL A 316 -10.99 10.57 3.52
CA VAL A 316 -11.57 10.27 4.84
C VAL A 316 -12.36 11.46 5.41
N ALA A 317 -12.76 12.43 4.59
CA ALA A 317 -13.58 13.54 5.05
C ALA A 317 -14.88 13.04 5.69
N GLY A 318 -15.21 13.56 6.88
CA GLY A 318 -16.35 13.11 7.70
C GLY A 318 -16.11 11.84 8.52
N VAL A 319 -14.96 11.18 8.37
CA VAL A 319 -14.56 10.01 9.17
C VAL A 319 -13.86 10.51 10.44
N VAL A 320 -14.49 10.31 11.60
CA VAL A 320 -13.85 10.58 12.89
C VAL A 320 -12.95 9.40 13.25
N PRO A 321 -11.64 9.60 13.53
CA PRO A 321 -10.77 8.54 14.03
C PRO A 321 -11.33 7.93 15.32
N LEU A 322 -11.12 6.64 15.54
CA LEU A 322 -11.53 6.01 16.80
C LEU A 322 -10.67 6.59 17.93
N GLU A 323 -11.31 7.14 18.96
CA GLU A 323 -10.66 7.48 20.23
C GLU A 323 -10.19 6.20 20.91
N GLU A 324 -9.05 6.29 21.62
CA GLU A 324 -8.41 5.16 22.31
C GLU A 324 -9.04 4.87 23.68
#